data_AF-A0A124JZK9-F1
#
_entry.id   AF-A0A124JZK9-F1
#
_cell.length_a   1.000
_cell.length_b   1.000
_cell.length_c   1.000
_cell.angle_alpha   90.00
_cell.angle_beta   90.00
_cell.angle_gamma   90.00
#
_symmetry.space_group_name_H-M   'P 1'
#
loop_
_entity.id
_entity.type
_entity.pdbx_description
1 polymer ?
#
loop_
_entity_poly.entity_id
_entity_poly.type
_entity_poly.pdbx_seq_one_letter_code
_entity_poly.pdbx_strand_id
1 'polypeptide(L)'
;MSVDAALARIAGHIPGGFAEMARIVDRNERLVRKWGDPECRERMPIEDAIALDLAYRAAGGDGAPIFEAYAAKLNHAGTDFFADQIALSRYAVTLIKECSEAEAAVVLAAQPGATARDRAEATREIEEAIAVLNRTRLMLGALPVRSMTEQAVAS
;
A
#
# COMPACT_ATOMS: atom_id res chain seq x y z
N MET A 1 -0.92 -5.86 7.51
CA MET A 1 0.39 -6.47 7.87
C MET A 1 1.03 -5.60 8.94
N SER A 2 1.65 -6.19 9.98
CA SER A 2 2.36 -5.47 11.04
C SER A 2 3.85 -5.30 10.71
N VAL A 3 4.56 -4.45 11.47
CA VAL A 3 6.02 -4.28 11.34
C VAL A 3 6.75 -5.56 11.73
N ASP A 4 6.28 -6.26 12.77
CA ASP A 4 6.80 -7.58 13.15
C ASP A 4 6.70 -8.61 12.01
N ALA A 5 5.52 -8.72 11.39
CA ALA A 5 5.30 -9.62 10.26
C ALA A 5 6.17 -9.25 9.05
N ALA A 6 6.37 -7.96 8.79
CA ALA A 6 7.27 -7.48 7.75
C ALA A 6 8.72 -7.87 8.01
N LEU A 7 9.21 -7.65 9.24
CA LEU A 7 10.58 -8.04 9.64
C LEU A 7 10.78 -9.56 9.54
N ALA A 8 9.82 -10.35 10.00
CA ALA A 8 9.87 -11.81 9.88
C ALA A 8 9.89 -12.27 8.42
N ARG A 9 9.10 -11.64 7.55
CA ARG A 9 9.08 -11.93 6.10
C ARG A 9 10.43 -11.64 5.46
N ILE A 10 11.06 -10.50 5.80
CA ILE A 10 12.39 -10.15 5.29
C ILE A 10 13.43 -11.14 5.79
N ALA A 11 13.43 -11.44 7.10
CA ALA A 11 14.36 -12.38 7.71
C ALA A 11 14.24 -13.80 7.14
N GLY A 12 13.03 -14.23 6.76
CA GLY A 12 12.80 -15.52 6.12
C GLY A 12 13.27 -15.61 4.67
N HIS A 13 13.54 -14.46 4.03
CA HIS A 13 13.90 -14.40 2.61
C HIS A 13 15.40 -14.10 2.38
N ILE A 14 16.02 -13.30 3.24
CA ILE A 14 17.43 -12.94 3.10
C ILE A 14 18.33 -14.02 3.76
N PRO A 15 19.38 -14.50 3.08
CA PRO A 15 20.38 -15.39 3.70
C PRO A 15 20.99 -14.77 4.96
N GLY A 16 21.00 -15.51 6.08
CA GLY A 16 21.46 -15.00 7.37
C GLY A 16 20.40 -14.27 8.19
N GLY A 17 19.20 -14.05 7.64
CA GLY A 17 18.02 -13.55 8.34
C GLY A 17 18.27 -12.27 9.14
N PHE A 18 17.86 -12.27 10.41
CA PHE A 18 17.99 -11.08 11.27
C PHE A 18 19.44 -10.61 11.48
N ALA A 19 20.41 -11.52 11.48
CA ALA A 19 21.82 -11.16 11.62
C ALA A 19 22.30 -10.36 10.40
N GLU A 20 21.86 -10.76 9.20
CA GLU A 20 22.18 -10.03 7.96
C GLU A 20 21.44 -8.70 7.89
N MET A 21 20.16 -8.66 8.30
CA MET A 21 19.41 -7.41 8.42
C MET A 21 20.13 -6.42 9.32
N ALA A 22 20.63 -6.86 10.47
CA ALA A 22 21.40 -6.04 11.41
C ALA A 22 22.68 -5.46 10.79
N ARG A 23 23.38 -6.26 9.98
CA ARG A 23 24.56 -5.82 9.23
C ARG A 23 24.22 -4.78 8.16
N ILE A 24 23.10 -4.95 7.45
CA ILE A 24 22.63 -4.03 6.40
C ILE A 24 22.37 -2.62 6.97
N VAL A 25 21.78 -2.53 8.16
CA VAL A 25 21.42 -1.24 8.79
C VAL A 25 22.44 -0.73 9.81
N ASP A 26 23.57 -1.42 9.97
CA ASP A 26 24.59 -1.12 10.99
C ASP A 26 24.01 -0.97 12.42
N ARG A 27 23.16 -1.92 12.81
CA ARG A 27 22.52 -1.98 14.14
C ARG A 27 22.77 -3.31 14.82
N ASN A 28 22.46 -3.36 16.11
CA ASN A 28 22.45 -4.62 16.84
C ASN A 28 21.23 -5.48 16.46
N GLU A 29 21.42 -6.79 16.25
CA GLU A 29 20.35 -7.73 15.88
C GLU A 29 19.16 -7.68 16.86
N ARG A 30 19.43 -7.56 18.16
CA ARG A 30 18.39 -7.44 19.19
C ARG A 30 17.51 -6.23 18.95
N LEU A 31 18.09 -5.10 18.55
CA LEU A 31 17.34 -3.88 18.22
C LEU A 31 16.46 -4.10 16.99
N VAL A 32 16.99 -4.73 15.94
CA VAL A 32 16.24 -5.04 14.72
C VAL A 32 15.01 -5.89 15.01
N ARG A 33 15.16 -6.95 15.83
CA ARG A 33 14.02 -7.77 16.28
C ARG A 33 13.03 -6.96 17.10
N LYS A 34 13.52 -6.09 17.99
CA LYS A 34 12.69 -5.27 18.87
C LYS A 34 11.87 -4.23 18.12
N TRP A 35 12.23 -3.83 16.91
CA TRP A 35 11.38 -2.95 16.10
C TRP A 35 10.02 -3.56 15.72
N GLY A 36 9.88 -4.89 15.78
CA GLY A 36 8.59 -5.56 15.63
C GLY A 36 7.64 -5.35 16.81
N ASP A 37 8.18 -5.08 18.00
CA ASP A 37 7.41 -4.87 19.22
C ASP A 37 6.70 -3.49 19.19
N PRO A 38 5.35 -3.45 19.26
CA PRO A 38 4.58 -2.20 19.29
C PRO A 38 5.00 -1.26 20.43
N GLU A 39 5.37 -1.84 21.58
CA GLU A 39 5.74 -1.14 22.81
C GLU A 39 7.21 -0.72 22.83
N CYS A 40 7.99 -1.07 21.80
CA CYS A 40 9.36 -0.64 21.69
C CYS A 40 9.45 0.90 21.58
N ARG A 41 10.11 1.52 22.57
CA ARG A 41 10.40 2.95 22.58
C ARG A 41 11.30 3.38 21.41
N GLU A 42 12.23 2.52 21.02
CA GLU A 42 13.18 2.80 19.93
C GLU A 42 12.47 2.53 18.60
N ARG A 43 12.15 3.59 17.86
CA ARG A 43 11.52 3.48 16.55
C ARG A 43 12.57 3.22 15.47
N MET A 44 12.20 2.46 14.45
CA MET A 44 13.03 2.22 13.28
C MET A 44 13.19 3.53 12.48
N PRO A 45 14.43 3.97 12.19
CA PRO A 45 14.67 5.07 11.25
C PRO A 45 14.13 4.74 9.86
N ILE A 46 13.67 5.75 9.11
CA ILE A 46 13.08 5.52 7.79
C ILE A 46 14.11 5.04 6.77
N GLU A 47 15.37 5.47 6.94
CA GLU A 47 16.50 5.04 6.12
C GLU A 47 16.78 3.55 6.31
N ASP A 48 16.72 3.06 7.56
CA ASP A 48 16.88 1.65 7.91
C ASP A 48 15.72 0.82 7.33
N ALA A 49 14.49 1.34 7.38
CA ALA A 49 13.32 0.71 6.76
C ALA A 49 13.50 0.53 5.24
N ILE A 50 13.92 1.59 4.55
CA ILE A 50 14.17 1.58 3.10
C ILE A 50 15.29 0.59 2.76
N ALA A 51 16.39 0.59 3.51
CA ALA A 51 17.51 -0.32 3.27
C ALA A 51 17.10 -1.79 3.36
N LEU A 52 16.27 -2.14 4.34
CA LEU A 52 15.77 -3.51 4.51
C LEU A 52 14.79 -3.93 3.40
N ASP A 53 13.88 -3.06 2.97
CA ASP A 53 12.98 -3.35 1.85
C ASP A 53 13.74 -3.49 0.52
N LEU A 54 14.78 -2.67 0.30
CA LEU A 54 15.65 -2.79 -0.87
C LEU A 54 16.47 -4.09 -0.82
N ALA A 55 16.98 -4.48 0.35
CA ALA A 55 17.70 -5.74 0.51
C ALA A 55 16.80 -6.96 0.25
N TYR A 56 15.55 -6.91 0.70
CA TYR A 56 14.56 -7.95 0.41
C TYR A 56 14.30 -8.07 -1.10
N ARG A 57 14.13 -6.94 -1.80
CA ARG A 57 14.00 -6.92 -3.27
C ARG A 57 15.23 -7.45 -3.99
N ALA A 58 16.42 -7.06 -3.53
CA ALA A 58 17.69 -7.50 -4.09
C ALA A 58 17.91 -9.02 -3.93
N ALA A 59 17.35 -9.62 -2.87
CA ALA A 59 17.36 -11.06 -2.65
C ALA A 59 16.31 -11.83 -3.50
N GLY A 60 15.54 -11.13 -4.35
CA GLY A 60 14.49 -11.71 -5.20
C GLY A 60 13.08 -11.63 -4.61
N GLY A 61 12.90 -10.88 -3.53
CA GLY A 61 11.63 -10.72 -2.85
C GLY A 61 10.71 -9.76 -3.60
N ASP A 62 9.43 -10.12 -3.72
CA ASP A 62 8.43 -9.24 -4.32
C ASP A 62 7.75 -8.33 -3.29
N GLY A 63 7.65 -7.04 -3.62
CA GLY A 63 7.06 -6.00 -2.76
C GLY A 63 8.05 -5.21 -1.90
N ALA A 64 7.53 -4.56 -0.87
CA ALA A 64 8.30 -3.82 0.14
C ALA A 64 7.63 -4.02 1.51
N PRO A 65 7.99 -5.09 2.24
CA PRO A 65 7.26 -5.49 3.44
C PRO A 65 7.09 -4.40 4.50
N ILE A 66 8.14 -3.60 4.78
CA ILE A 66 8.07 -2.57 5.82
C ILE A 66 7.21 -1.40 5.34
N PHE A 67 7.37 -0.97 4.09
CA PHE A 67 6.50 0.04 3.48
C PHE A 67 5.03 -0.40 3.48
N GLU A 68 4.73 -1.63 3.11
CA GLU A 68 3.37 -2.19 3.14
C GLU A 68 2.78 -2.19 4.55
N ALA A 69 3.60 -2.50 5.57
CA ALA A 69 3.18 -2.42 6.97
C ALA A 69 2.91 -0.97 7.41
N TYR A 70 3.75 -0.02 6.98
CA TYR A 70 3.53 1.41 7.23
C TYR A 70 2.27 1.92 6.52
N ALA A 71 2.08 1.57 5.25
CA ALA A 71 0.88 1.92 4.49
C ALA A 71 -0.38 1.38 5.17
N ALA A 72 -0.37 0.14 5.66
CA ALA A 72 -1.47 -0.43 6.42
C ALA A 72 -1.77 0.36 7.71
N LYS A 73 -0.75 0.77 8.46
CA LYS A 73 -0.92 1.62 9.65
C LYS A 73 -1.49 2.98 9.31
N LEU A 74 -0.98 3.62 8.26
CA LEU A 74 -1.46 4.92 7.80
C LEU A 74 -2.93 4.84 7.36
N ASN A 75 -3.29 3.78 6.64
CA ASN A 75 -4.67 3.54 6.22
C ASN A 75 -5.60 3.35 7.42
N HIS A 76 -5.17 2.56 8.42
CA HIS A 76 -5.96 2.35 9.64
C HIS A 76 -6.15 3.65 10.44
N ALA A 77 -5.09 4.46 10.59
CA ALA A 77 -5.21 5.77 11.22
C ALA A 77 -6.08 6.73 10.39
N GLY A 78 -6.03 6.64 9.06
CA GLY A 78 -6.83 7.41 8.13
C GLY A 78 -8.31 7.01 8.10
N THR A 79 -8.66 5.80 8.53
CA THR A 79 -10.05 5.34 8.65
C THR A 79 -10.89 6.29 9.50
N ASP A 80 -10.33 6.80 10.60
CA ASP A 80 -11.02 7.75 11.48
C ASP A 80 -11.16 9.16 10.86
N PHE A 81 -10.28 9.53 9.93
CA PHE A 81 -10.27 10.85 9.28
C PHE A 81 -11.11 10.92 8.00
N PHE A 82 -11.30 9.80 7.29
CA PHE A 82 -11.94 9.76 5.97
C PHE A 82 -13.29 9.02 5.93
N ALA A 83 -13.82 8.56 7.08
CA ALA A 83 -15.08 7.81 7.18
C ALA A 83 -16.35 8.66 6.94
N ASP A 84 -16.39 9.41 5.85
CA ASP A 84 -17.63 10.01 5.34
C ASP A 84 -18.08 9.29 4.07
N GLN A 85 -19.20 8.55 4.16
CA GLN A 85 -19.84 7.90 3.01
C GLN A 85 -20.19 8.91 1.91
N ILE A 86 -20.44 10.18 2.27
CA ILE A 86 -20.67 11.27 1.31
C ILE A 86 -19.38 11.62 0.57
N ALA A 87 -18.22 11.58 1.24
CA ALA A 87 -16.94 11.80 0.59
C ALA A 87 -16.65 10.72 -0.47
N LEU A 88 -16.93 9.44 -0.16
CA LEU A 88 -16.81 8.36 -1.15
C LEU A 88 -17.75 8.58 -2.34
N SER A 89 -19.01 8.92 -2.07
CA SER A 89 -20.00 9.21 -3.13
C SER A 89 -19.53 10.36 -4.05
N ARG A 90 -18.99 11.44 -3.48
CA ARG A 90 -18.41 12.55 -4.26
C ARG A 90 -17.19 12.10 -5.07
N TYR A 91 -16.32 11.29 -4.48
CA TYR A 91 -15.11 10.79 -5.14
C TYR A 91 -15.40 9.77 -6.25
N ALA A 92 -16.54 9.07 -6.18
CA ALA A 92 -16.96 8.13 -7.22
C ALA A 92 -17.10 8.79 -8.61
N VAL A 93 -17.45 10.08 -8.67
CA VAL A 93 -17.50 10.83 -9.93
C VAL A 93 -16.10 10.91 -10.57
N THR A 94 -15.07 11.19 -9.77
CA THR A 94 -13.67 11.19 -10.24
C THR A 94 -13.26 9.79 -10.68
N LEU A 95 -13.57 8.75 -9.88
CA LEU A 95 -13.28 7.37 -10.27
C LEU A 95 -13.87 6.99 -11.63
N ILE A 96 -15.15 7.29 -11.84
CA ILE A 96 -15.83 6.98 -13.10
C ILE A 96 -15.14 7.69 -14.27
N LYS A 97 -14.81 8.97 -14.11
CA LYS A 97 -14.17 9.77 -15.14
C LYS A 97 -12.82 9.16 -15.56
N GLU A 98 -11.92 8.98 -14.61
CA GLU A 98 -10.54 8.58 -14.89
C GLU A 98 -10.47 7.13 -15.39
N CYS A 99 -11.30 6.22 -14.87
CA CYS A 99 -11.41 4.87 -15.45
C CYS A 99 -11.94 4.90 -16.90
N SER A 100 -12.93 5.74 -17.20
CA SER A 100 -13.48 5.83 -18.56
C SER A 100 -12.47 6.42 -19.55
N GLU A 101 -11.68 7.40 -19.11
CA GLU A 101 -10.60 8.00 -19.90
C GLU A 101 -9.49 6.98 -20.19
N ALA A 102 -9.07 6.21 -19.19
CA ALA A 102 -8.12 5.11 -19.35
C ALA A 102 -8.63 4.02 -20.30
N GLU A 103 -9.87 3.56 -20.13
CA GLU A 103 -10.49 2.58 -21.01
C GLU A 103 -10.56 3.08 -22.46
N ALA A 104 -10.97 4.33 -22.67
CA ALA A 104 -11.00 4.95 -23.99
C ALA A 104 -9.60 5.04 -24.63
N ALA A 105 -8.59 5.45 -23.85
CA ALA A 105 -7.22 5.56 -24.33
C ALA A 105 -6.64 4.18 -24.70
N VAL A 106 -6.94 3.13 -23.95
CA VAL A 106 -6.56 1.75 -24.27
C VAL A 106 -7.22 1.29 -25.58
N VAL A 107 -8.50 1.56 -25.78
CA VAL A 107 -9.22 1.23 -27.02
C VAL A 107 -8.56 1.91 -28.22
N LEU A 108 -8.17 3.18 -28.09
CA LEU A 108 -7.48 3.94 -29.15
C LEU A 108 -6.08 3.39 -29.42
N ALA A 109 -5.30 3.11 -28.37
CA ALA A 109 -3.95 2.54 -28.49
C ALA A 109 -3.93 1.13 -29.09
N ALA A 110 -5.06 0.41 -29.06
CA ALA A 110 -5.22 -0.91 -29.66
C ALA A 110 -5.67 -0.87 -31.14
N GLN A 111 -6.03 0.29 -31.69
CA GLN A 111 -6.48 0.38 -33.08
C GLN A 111 -5.33 0.16 -34.09
N PRO A 112 -5.63 -0.39 -35.27
CA PRO A 112 -4.67 -0.41 -36.38
C PRO A 112 -4.17 1.01 -36.69
N GLY A 113 -2.85 1.17 -36.76
CA GLY A 113 -2.22 2.48 -36.98
C GLY A 113 -1.94 3.29 -35.72
N ALA A 114 -2.22 2.76 -34.52
CA ALA A 114 -1.87 3.42 -33.26
C ALA A 114 -0.36 3.68 -33.14
N THR A 115 -0.03 4.91 -32.77
CA THR A 115 1.33 5.42 -32.67
C THR A 115 1.95 5.12 -31.30
N ALA A 116 3.26 5.36 -31.18
CA ALA A 116 3.93 5.31 -29.88
C ALA A 116 3.37 6.35 -28.89
N ARG A 117 2.89 7.49 -29.40
CA ARG A 117 2.24 8.53 -28.59
C ARG A 117 0.92 8.01 -27.99
N ASP A 118 0.11 7.31 -28.77
CA ASP A 118 -1.18 6.77 -28.30
C ASP A 118 -0.98 5.73 -27.19
N ARG A 119 0.07 4.90 -27.30
CA ARG A 119 0.46 3.96 -26.22
C ARG A 119 0.97 4.66 -24.96
N ALA A 120 1.77 5.73 -25.13
CA ALA A 120 2.25 6.52 -24.00
C ALA A 120 1.09 7.22 -23.27
N GLU A 121 0.13 7.76 -24.02
CA GLU A 121 -1.08 8.37 -23.47
C GLU A 121 -1.93 7.35 -22.72
N ALA A 122 -2.18 6.18 -23.31
CA ALA A 122 -2.90 5.10 -22.63
C ALA A 122 -2.20 4.67 -21.33
N THR A 123 -0.87 4.63 -21.32
CA THR A 123 -0.10 4.32 -20.10
C THR A 123 -0.31 5.39 -19.03
N ARG A 124 -0.25 6.68 -19.40
CA ARG A 124 -0.50 7.81 -18.49
C ARG A 124 -1.90 7.74 -17.88
N GLU A 125 -2.93 7.57 -18.72
CA GLU A 125 -4.32 7.48 -18.28
C GLU A 125 -4.55 6.27 -17.36
N ILE A 126 -3.93 5.12 -17.65
CA ILE A 126 -3.95 3.96 -16.75
C ILE A 126 -3.33 4.28 -15.39
N GLU A 127 -2.21 4.99 -15.34
CA GLU A 127 -1.56 5.38 -14.07
C GLU A 127 -2.46 6.32 -13.24
N GLU A 128 -3.14 7.27 -13.89
CA GLU A 128 -4.11 8.17 -13.27
C GLU A 128 -5.32 7.40 -12.72
N ALA A 129 -5.87 6.46 -13.49
CA ALA A 129 -6.93 5.57 -13.04
C ALA A 129 -6.50 4.68 -11.86
N ILE A 130 -5.28 4.13 -11.89
CA ILE A 130 -4.72 3.34 -10.77
C ILE A 130 -4.61 4.17 -9.49
N ALA A 131 -4.18 5.43 -9.59
CA ALA A 131 -4.10 6.31 -8.43
C ALA A 131 -5.48 6.50 -7.77
N VAL A 132 -6.51 6.71 -8.58
CA VAL A 132 -7.89 6.93 -8.12
C VAL A 132 -8.53 5.64 -7.61
N LEU A 133 -8.27 4.50 -8.25
CA LEU A 133 -8.68 3.17 -7.78
C LEU A 133 -8.06 2.83 -6.42
N ASN A 134 -6.77 3.09 -6.26
CA ASN A 134 -6.08 2.92 -4.97
C ASN A 134 -6.73 3.79 -3.91
N ARG A 135 -6.96 5.08 -4.19
CA ARG A 135 -7.63 5.98 -3.25
C ARG A 135 -9.04 5.51 -2.90
N THR A 136 -9.82 5.06 -3.88
CA THR A 136 -11.17 4.51 -3.65
C THR A 136 -11.11 3.26 -2.78
N ARG A 137 -10.18 2.33 -3.04
CA ARG A 137 -9.96 1.14 -2.21
C ARG A 137 -9.67 1.51 -0.76
N LEU A 138 -8.88 2.56 -0.52
CA LEU A 138 -8.62 3.07 0.82
C LEU A 138 -9.89 3.61 1.49
N MET A 139 -10.67 4.43 0.78
CA MET A 139 -11.92 4.99 1.30
C MET A 139 -12.96 3.91 1.62
N LEU A 140 -13.05 2.86 0.80
CA LEU A 140 -13.91 1.70 1.06
C LEU A 140 -13.46 0.92 2.30
N GLY A 141 -12.16 0.67 2.46
CA GLY A 141 -11.60 0.02 3.64
C GLY A 141 -11.74 0.84 4.93
N ALA A 142 -12.00 2.14 4.80
CA ALA A 142 -12.28 3.06 5.91
C ALA A 142 -13.77 3.16 6.28
N LEU A 143 -14.68 2.56 5.51
CA LEU A 143 -16.10 2.59 5.89
C LEU A 143 -16.34 1.69 7.11
N PRO A 144 -17.08 2.15 8.12
CA PRO A 144 -17.43 1.32 9.25
C PRO A 144 -18.31 0.15 8.79
N VAL A 145 -17.93 -1.07 9.16
CA VAL A 145 -18.81 -2.24 8.98
C VAL A 145 -19.95 -2.11 9.99
N ARG A 146 -21.17 -1.87 9.51
CA ARG A 146 -22.36 -1.95 10.38
C ARG A 146 -22.52 -3.39 10.84
N SER A 147 -22.33 -3.66 12.13
CA SER A 147 -22.69 -4.95 12.70
C SER A 147 -24.20 -5.13 12.66
N MET A 148 -24.67 -6.30 12.19
CA MET A 148 -26.10 -6.64 12.06
C MET A 148 -26.89 -6.60 13.37
N THR A 149 -26.26 -6.36 14.51
CA THR A 149 -26.88 -6.24 15.84
C THR A 149 -27.62 -4.93 16.08
N GLU A 150 -27.40 -3.86 15.31
CA GLU A 150 -28.07 -2.55 15.54
C GLU A 150 -29.40 -2.39 14.80
N GLN A 151 -29.77 -3.30 13.89
CA GLN A 151 -31.06 -3.23 13.18
C GLN A 151 -32.25 -3.78 13.98
N ALA A 152 -32.03 -4.42 15.14
CA ALA A 152 -33.09 -5.05 15.92
C ALA A 152 -33.71 -4.17 17.02
N VAL A 153 -33.25 -2.92 17.20
CA VAL A 153 -33.74 -2.03 18.29
C VAL A 153 -34.58 -0.85 17.76
N ALA A 154 -34.89 -0.82 16.47
CA ALA A 154 -35.70 0.22 15.85
C ALA A 154 -36.87 -0.35 15.03
N SER A 155 -37.58 -1.34 15.57
CA SER A 155 -38.86 -1.84 15.04
C SER A 155 -39.82 -2.13 16.18
#